data_AF-A0A963Q8A1-F1
#
_entry.id   AF-A0A963Q8A1-F1
#
_cell.length_a   1.000
_cell.length_b   1.000
_cell.length_c   1.000
_cell.angle_alpha   90.00
_cell.angle_beta   90.00
_cell.angle_gamma   90.00
#
_symmetry.space_group_name_H-M   'P 1'
#
loop_
_entity.id
_entity.type
_entity.pdbx_description
1 polymer ?
#
loop_
_entity_poly.entity_id
_entity_poly.type
_entity_poly.pdbx_seq_one_letter_code
_entity_poly.pdbx_strand_id
1 'polypeptide(L)'
;AGIVKLDDAGLHLSAQPAPWKQGFGRGILATAPWLMKSLSVFGTAAMFLVGGGILVHGVPAVGHALEDYAASLGWAGVLVSSLGNAVAGLLAGLLVVGAVQLYQRVRGGTAATGG
;
A
#
# COMPACT_ATOMS: atom_id res chain seq x y z
N ALA A 1 -2.38 -4.43 19.48
CA ALA A 1 -3.33 -4.01 20.52
C ALA A 1 -3.16 -2.54 20.99
N GLY A 2 -2.27 -1.73 20.40
CA GLY A 2 -2.05 -0.35 20.87
C GLY A 2 -3.16 0.65 20.49
N ILE A 3 -3.74 0.51 19.29
CA ILE A 3 -4.72 1.48 18.76
C ILE A 3 -6.03 1.47 19.56
N VAL A 4 -6.53 0.28 19.91
CA VAL A 4 -7.74 0.12 20.74
C VAL A 4 -7.53 0.69 22.14
N LYS A 5 -6.33 0.51 22.72
CA LYS A 5 -5.99 1.09 24.03
C LYS A 5 -5.91 2.61 24.00
N LEU A 6 -5.47 3.21 22.89
CA LEU A 6 -5.46 4.67 22.72
C LEU A 6 -6.88 5.23 22.59
N ASP A 7 -7.77 4.51 21.90
CA ASP A 7 -9.19 4.88 21.79
C ASP A 7 -9.91 4.80 23.14
N ASP A 8 -9.73 3.68 23.87
CA ASP A 8 -10.27 3.50 25.22
C ASP A 8 -9.73 4.56 26.21
N ALA A 9 -8.44 4.89 26.12
CA ALA A 9 -7.82 5.93 26.94
C ALA A 9 -8.38 7.33 26.62
N GLY A 10 -8.62 7.63 25.34
CA GLY A 10 -9.25 8.89 24.92
C GLY A 10 -10.68 9.01 25.44
N LEU A 11 -11.47 7.93 25.36
CA LEU A 11 -12.83 7.86 25.93
C LEU A 11 -12.80 8.10 27.44
N HIS A 12 -11.92 7.40 28.16
CA HIS A 12 -11.77 7.53 29.60
C HIS A 12 -11.34 8.94 30.04
N LEU A 13 -10.43 9.59 29.30
CA LEU A 13 -10.01 10.98 29.53
C LEU A 13 -11.13 11.99 29.26
N SER A 14 -11.95 11.72 28.23
CA SER A 14 -13.11 12.56 27.87
C SER A 14 -14.25 12.53 28.90
N ALA A 15 -14.31 11.46 29.69
CA ALA A 15 -15.30 11.28 30.76
C ALA A 15 -14.87 11.91 32.09
N GLN A 16 -13.63 12.42 32.21
CA GLN A 16 -13.17 13.05 33.45
C GLN A 16 -13.74 14.47 33.63
N PRO A 17 -14.02 14.89 34.88
CA PRO A 17 -14.62 16.20 35.17
C PRO A 17 -13.70 17.39 34.89
N ALA A 18 -12.40 17.17 34.71
CA ALA A 18 -11.44 18.23 34.44
C ALA A 18 -11.50 18.65 32.96
N PRO A 19 -11.79 19.94 32.65
CA PRO A 19 -12.03 20.40 31.28
C PRO A 19 -10.82 20.24 30.35
N TRP A 20 -9.60 20.35 30.87
CA TRP A 20 -8.37 20.13 30.09
C TRP A 20 -8.20 18.65 29.69
N LYS A 21 -8.56 17.72 30.58
CA LYS A 21 -8.52 16.27 30.30
C LYS A 21 -9.59 15.90 29.28
N GLN A 22 -10.74 16.55 29.36
CA GLN A 22 -11.85 16.36 28.43
C GLN A 22 -11.50 16.84 27.02
N GLY A 23 -10.87 18.02 26.91
CA GLY A 23 -10.33 18.53 25.63
C GLY A 23 -9.26 17.61 25.04
N PHE A 24 -8.34 17.13 25.87
CA PHE A 24 -7.29 16.21 25.44
C PHE A 24 -7.84 14.85 24.98
N GLY A 25 -8.78 14.26 25.72
CA GLY A 25 -9.43 12.99 25.35
C GLY A 25 -10.22 13.10 24.03
N ARG A 26 -10.93 14.21 23.81
CA ARG A 26 -11.59 14.50 22.52
C ARG A 26 -10.59 14.66 21.37
N GLY A 27 -9.44 15.27 21.64
CA GLY A 27 -8.35 15.37 20.65
C GLY A 27 -7.85 13.99 20.21
N ILE A 28 -7.62 13.08 21.16
CA ILE A 28 -7.22 11.70 20.86
C ILE A 28 -8.30 11.01 20.00
N LEU A 29 -9.56 11.08 20.42
CA LEU A 29 -10.68 10.48 19.68
C LEU A 29 -10.83 11.05 18.27
N ALA A 30 -10.60 12.34 18.08
CA ALA A 30 -10.67 12.96 16.76
C ALA A 30 -9.60 12.43 15.78
N THR A 31 -8.45 12.00 16.31
CA THR A 31 -7.35 11.43 15.48
C THR A 31 -7.52 9.94 15.20
N ALA A 32 -8.31 9.21 16.00
CA ALA A 32 -8.49 7.77 15.84
C ALA A 32 -9.07 7.36 14.45
N PRO A 33 -10.09 8.04 13.87
CA PRO A 33 -10.60 7.72 12.55
C PRO A 33 -9.57 7.89 11.43
N TRP A 34 -8.71 8.90 11.56
CA TRP A 34 -7.67 9.16 10.56
C TRP A 34 -6.58 8.10 10.61
N LEU A 35 -6.16 7.69 11.82
CA LEU A 35 -5.21 6.60 12.02
C LEU A 35 -5.74 5.29 11.41
N MET A 36 -7.00 4.94 11.66
CA MET A 36 -7.62 3.72 11.11
C MET A 36 -7.64 3.73 9.58
N LYS A 37 -8.04 4.84 8.95
CA LYS A 37 -8.06 4.97 7.48
C LYS A 37 -6.67 4.86 6.87
N SER A 38 -5.70 5.58 7.43
CA SER A 38 -4.31 5.53 6.96
C SER A 38 -3.76 4.11 7.05
N LEU A 39 -4.01 3.42 8.17
CA LEU A 39 -3.56 2.05 8.36
C LEU A 39 -4.19 1.07 7.36
N SER A 40 -5.47 1.24 6.99
CA SER A 40 -6.10 0.42 5.94
C SER A 40 -5.46 0.60 4.58
N VAL A 41 -5.11 1.84 4.22
CA VAL A 41 -4.43 2.15 2.95
C VAL A 41 -3.02 1.55 2.95
N PHE A 42 -2.25 1.77 4.02
CA PHE A 42 -0.91 1.19 4.15
C PHE A 42 -0.94 -0.34 4.21
N GLY A 43 -1.92 -0.92 4.89
CA GLY A 43 -2.10 -2.37 4.95
C GLY A 43 -2.36 -2.95 3.56
N THR A 44 -3.21 -2.30 2.77
CA THR A 44 -3.49 -2.72 1.40
C THR A 44 -2.24 -2.56 0.50
N ALA A 45 -1.54 -1.43 0.60
CA ALA A 45 -0.28 -1.20 -0.11
C ALA A 45 0.77 -2.26 0.24
N ALA A 46 0.89 -2.62 1.52
CA ALA A 46 1.79 -3.67 1.99
C ALA A 46 1.41 -5.05 1.42
N MET A 47 0.12 -5.40 1.39
CA MET A 47 -0.33 -6.68 0.80
C MET A 47 0.01 -6.76 -0.70
N PHE A 48 -0.11 -5.65 -1.44
CA PHE A 48 0.29 -5.59 -2.85
C PHE A 48 1.82 -5.68 -3.02
N LEU A 49 2.59 -4.99 -2.18
CA LEU A 49 4.05 -5.04 -2.22
C LEU A 49 4.56 -6.46 -1.94
N VAL A 50 3.98 -7.14 -0.94
CA VAL A 50 4.32 -8.52 -0.59
C VAL A 50 3.94 -9.50 -1.70
N GLY A 51 2.73 -9.40 -2.25
CA GLY A 51 2.29 -10.24 -3.37
C GLY A 51 3.12 -10.03 -4.66
N GLY A 52 3.47 -8.79 -4.96
CA GLY A 52 4.32 -8.43 -6.11
C GLY A 52 5.75 -8.95 -5.95
N GLY A 53 6.32 -8.88 -4.75
CA GLY A 53 7.64 -9.44 -4.44
C GLY A 53 7.71 -10.95 -4.68
N ILE A 54 6.66 -11.69 -4.31
CA ILE A 54 6.55 -13.14 -4.57
C ILE A 54 6.47 -13.42 -6.08
N LEU A 55 5.70 -12.64 -6.84
CA LEU A 55 5.55 -12.80 -8.28
C LEU A 55 6.87 -12.59 -9.05
N VAL A 56 7.64 -11.56 -8.69
CA VAL A 56 8.92 -11.26 -9.36
C VAL A 56 9.99 -12.31 -9.04
N HIS A 57 10.05 -12.81 -7.80
CA HIS A 57 10.99 -13.88 -7.44
C HIS A 57 10.60 -15.24 -8.05
N GLY A 58 9.32 -15.44 -8.39
CA GLY A 58 8.84 -16.66 -9.06
C GLY A 58 9.13 -16.75 -10.56
N VAL A 59 9.61 -15.66 -11.20
CA VAL A 59 9.81 -15.60 -12.67
C VAL A 59 11.29 -15.32 -13.01
N PRO A 60 12.15 -16.36 -13.06
CA PRO A 60 13.58 -16.25 -13.40
C PRO A 60 13.87 -15.83 -14.87
N ALA A 61 12.84 -15.64 -15.69
CA ALA A 61 12.97 -15.25 -17.10
C ALA A 61 13.31 -13.76 -17.30
N VAL A 62 12.99 -12.89 -16.33
CA VAL A 62 13.27 -11.44 -16.44
C VAL A 62 14.74 -11.13 -16.10
N GLY A 63 15.34 -11.88 -15.18
CA GLY A 63 16.74 -11.68 -14.77
C GLY A 63 17.74 -11.91 -15.92
N HIS A 64 17.61 -13.03 -16.63
CA HIS A 64 18.57 -13.41 -17.68
C HIS A 64 18.56 -12.48 -18.90
N ALA A 65 17.40 -11.94 -19.32
CA ALA A 65 17.32 -11.01 -20.46
C ALA A 65 17.95 -9.64 -20.17
N LEU A 66 17.98 -9.23 -18.90
CA LEU A 66 18.62 -7.99 -18.46
C LEU A 66 20.13 -8.16 -18.22
N GLU A 67 20.54 -9.34 -17.76
CA GLU A 67 21.96 -9.70 -17.58
C GLU A 67 22.73 -9.67 -18.92
N ASP A 68 22.15 -10.22 -19.99
CA ASP A 68 22.79 -10.31 -21.32
C ASP A 68 22.96 -8.94 -22.01
N TYR A 69 22.04 -8.00 -21.79
CA TYR A 69 22.15 -6.65 -22.36
C TYR A 69 23.08 -5.75 -21.53
N ALA A 70 23.07 -5.91 -20.20
CA ALA A 70 23.92 -5.14 -19.27
C ALA A 70 25.40 -5.51 -19.37
N ALA A 71 25.71 -6.76 -19.71
CA ALA A 71 27.08 -7.24 -19.91
C ALA A 71 27.83 -6.50 -21.04
N SER A 72 27.11 -5.89 -22.00
CA SER A 72 27.72 -5.17 -23.13
C SER A 72 28.19 -3.74 -22.81
N LEU A 73 27.83 -3.19 -21.64
CA LEU A 73 27.99 -1.76 -21.31
C LEU A 73 28.94 -1.46 -20.14
N GLY A 74 29.60 -2.48 -19.58
CA GLY A 74 30.57 -2.33 -18.49
C GLY A 74 29.99 -1.57 -17.28
N TRP A 75 30.70 -0.57 -16.76
CA TRP A 75 30.28 0.20 -15.58
C TRP A 75 29.01 1.05 -15.79
N ALA A 76 28.68 1.43 -17.03
CA ALA A 76 27.43 2.11 -17.36
C ALA A 76 26.23 1.14 -17.42
N GLY A 77 26.51 -0.17 -17.55
CA GLY A 77 25.50 -1.23 -17.54
C GLY A 77 24.69 -1.27 -16.23
N VAL A 78 25.29 -0.88 -15.10
CA VAL A 78 24.58 -0.80 -13.80
C VAL A 78 23.52 0.30 -13.80
N LEU A 79 23.81 1.46 -14.39
CA LEU A 79 22.86 2.56 -14.51
C LEU A 79 21.74 2.20 -15.49
N VAL A 80 22.09 1.64 -16.65
CA VAL A 80 21.12 1.23 -17.69
C VAL A 80 20.26 0.06 -17.22
N SER A 81 20.82 -0.94 -16.53
CA SER A 81 20.06 -2.06 -15.97
C SER A 81 19.17 -1.61 -14.82
N SER A 82 19.64 -0.69 -13.96
CA SER A 82 18.82 -0.12 -12.88
C SER A 82 17.64 0.69 -13.42
N LEU A 83 17.88 1.55 -14.43
CA LEU A 83 16.83 2.30 -15.11
C LEU A 83 15.87 1.39 -15.87
N GLY A 84 16.39 0.39 -16.60
CA GLY A 84 15.59 -0.59 -17.32
C GLY A 84 14.69 -1.42 -16.39
N ASN A 85 15.25 -1.91 -15.28
CA ASN A 85 14.50 -2.61 -14.23
C ASN A 85 13.44 -1.71 -13.58
N ALA A 86 13.77 -0.44 -13.30
CA ALA A 86 12.83 0.51 -12.74
C ALA A 86 11.64 0.78 -13.70
N VAL A 87 11.91 0.97 -14.98
CA VAL A 87 10.87 1.19 -16.01
C VAL A 87 10.04 -0.08 -16.23
N ALA A 88 10.67 -1.24 -16.35
CA ALA A 88 9.97 -2.51 -16.50
C ALA A 88 9.08 -2.81 -15.29
N GLY A 89 9.58 -2.58 -14.06
CA GLY A 89 8.81 -2.71 -12.84
C GLY A 89 7.63 -1.74 -12.77
N LEU A 90 7.81 -0.49 -13.21
CA LEU A 90 6.74 0.50 -13.28
C LEU A 90 5.64 0.08 -14.27
N LEU A 91 6.02 -0.38 -15.47
CA LEU A 91 5.08 -0.82 -16.50
C LEU A 91 4.33 -2.09 -16.07
N ALA A 92 5.02 -3.06 -15.50
CA ALA A 92 4.40 -4.26 -14.95
C ALA A 92 3.43 -3.93 -13.81
N GLY A 93 3.82 -3.03 -12.90
CA GLY A 93 2.95 -2.54 -11.83
C GLY A 93 1.69 -1.84 -12.35
N LEU A 94 1.83 -0.96 -13.34
CA LEU A 94 0.70 -0.29 -14.00
C LEU A 94 -0.24 -1.28 -14.70
N LEU A 95 0.32 -2.29 -15.38
CA LEU A 95 -0.45 -3.35 -16.03
C LEU A 95 -1.28 -4.15 -15.02
N VAL A 96 -0.67 -4.57 -13.91
CA VAL A 96 -1.35 -5.34 -12.86
C VAL A 96 -2.46 -4.51 -12.23
N VAL A 97 -2.20 -3.24 -11.89
CA VAL A 97 -3.23 -2.34 -11.33
C VAL A 97 -4.36 -2.12 -12.32
N GLY A 98 -4.04 -1.89 -13.61
CA GLY A 98 -5.03 -1.76 -14.67
C GLY A 98 -5.90 -3.01 -14.82
N ALA A 99 -5.29 -4.19 -14.82
CA ALA A 99 -6.00 -5.47 -14.89
C ALA A 99 -6.89 -5.72 -13.67
N VAL A 100 -6.40 -5.40 -12.46
CA VAL A 100 -7.19 -5.51 -11.22
C VAL A 100 -8.36 -4.54 -11.23
N GLN A 101 -8.17 -3.29 -11.66
CA GLN A 101 -9.25 -2.31 -11.78
C GLN A 101 -10.29 -2.73 -12.83
N LEU A 102 -9.85 -3.24 -13.98
CA LEU A 102 -10.75 -3.76 -15.01
C LEU A 102 -11.54 -4.97 -14.50
N TYR A 103 -10.88 -5.91 -13.82
CA TYR A 103 -11.51 -7.08 -13.22
C TYR A 103 -12.53 -6.69 -12.14
N GLN A 104 -12.18 -5.73 -11.27
CA GLN A 104 -13.10 -5.18 -10.27
C GLN A 104 -14.27 -4.44 -10.91
N ARG A 105 -14.08 -3.77 -12.05
CA ARG A 105 -15.16 -3.10 -12.79
C ARG A 105 -16.11 -4.11 -13.43
N VAL A 106 -15.59 -5.20 -13.98
CA VAL A 106 -16.39 -6.27 -14.60
C VAL A 106 -17.12 -7.11 -13.54
N ARG A 107 -16.50 -7.36 -12.37
CA ARG A 107 -17.16 -8.05 -11.24
C ARG A 107 -18.08 -7.15 -10.41
N GLY A 108 -17.76 -5.86 -10.30
CA GLY A 108 -18.55 -4.84 -9.62
C GLY A 108 -19.75 -4.35 -10.42
N GLY A 109 -19.94 -4.85 -11.65
CA GLY A 109 -21.09 -4.55 -12.52
C GLY A 109 -22.45 -5.08 -12.01
N THR A 110 -22.54 -5.59 -10.78
CA THR A 110 -23.81 -6.07 -10.20
C THR A 110 -23.97 -5.65 -8.73
N ALA A 111 -23.80 -4.35 -8.42
CA ALA A 111 -24.22 -3.81 -7.12
C ALA A 111 -24.59 -2.31 -7.19
N ALA A 112 -25.27 -1.89 -8.26
CA ALA A 112 -25.85 -0.54 -8.33
C ALA A 112 -27.06 -0.46 -9.27
N THR A 113 -28.11 -1.24 -9.03
CA THR A 113 -29.48 -0.86 -9.41
C THR A 113 -30.46 -1.61 -8.51
N GLY A 114 -31.09 -0.89 -7.59
CA GLY A 114 -32.01 -1.44 -6.60
C GLY A 114 -32.51 -0.34 -5.67
N GLY A 115 -33.09 0.69 -6.27
CA GLY A 115 -34.03 1.63 -5.66
C GLY A 115 -35.32 1.57 -6.45
#